data_AF-A0A968MCN7-F1
#
_entry.id   AF-A0A968MCN7-F1
#
_cell.length_a   1.000
_cell.length_b   1.000
_cell.length_c   1.000
_cell.angle_alpha   90.00
_cell.angle_beta   90.00
_cell.angle_gamma   90.00
#
_symmetry.space_group_name_H-M   'P 1'
#
loop_
_entity.id
_entity.type
_entity.pdbx_description
1 polymer ?
#
loop_
_entity_poly.entity_id
_entity_poly.type
_entity_poly.pdbx_seq_one_letter_code
_entity_poly.pdbx_strand_id
1 'polypeptide(L)'
;GKSQPHSDPLDPPRRRANKRRGRGTYANDRPPIIGVVSRDTGEYRYWVAEHADRATSRQIVHDSIAADGTFFFTDEASNYTGVHPQHGTVCHSQGEWARDDDGDGRREVHCNSCEGAGAALRTFLRVFRGVHKFYLAEYVATFETMTNAKRIGPAVVIRMCFGDSQHSKTS
;
A
#
# COMPACT_ATOMS: atom_id res chain seq x y z
N GLY A 1 -4.46 17.86 7.05
CA GLY A 1 -3.50 17.88 5.93
C GLY A 1 -3.48 19.29 5.39
N LYS A 2 -2.30 19.88 5.21
CA LYS A 2 -2.15 21.20 4.60
C LYS A 2 -2.22 21.02 3.08
N SER A 3 -3.43 21.16 2.50
CA SER A 3 -3.63 21.27 1.06
C SER A 3 -3.08 22.57 0.48
N GLN A 4 -2.98 22.66 -0.86
CA GLN A 4 -2.71 23.89 -1.60
C GLN A 4 -3.42 25.10 -0.96
N PRO A 5 -2.76 26.27 -0.88
CA PRO A 5 -3.37 27.46 -0.33
C PRO A 5 -4.66 27.78 -1.12
N HIS A 6 -5.78 27.81 -0.41
CA HIS A 6 -7.04 28.33 -0.96
C HIS A 6 -6.92 29.86 -0.89
N SER A 7 -6.63 30.48 -2.03
CA SER A 7 -6.54 31.94 -2.17
C SER A 7 -7.88 32.59 -2.52
N ASP A 8 -8.92 31.79 -2.75
CA ASP A 8 -10.26 32.28 -3.07
C ASP A 8 -11.01 32.70 -1.79
N PRO A 9 -11.42 33.96 -1.64
CA PRO A 9 -12.17 34.44 -0.48
C PRO A 9 -13.59 33.84 -0.35
N LEU A 10 -14.10 33.15 -1.37
CA LEU A 10 -15.39 32.44 -1.32
C LEU A 10 -15.28 30.97 -0.90
N ASP A 11 -14.05 30.47 -0.66
CA ASP A 11 -13.85 29.07 -0.31
C ASP A 11 -14.33 28.78 1.14
N PRO A 12 -15.23 27.80 1.35
CA PRO A 12 -15.76 27.53 2.67
C PRO A 12 -14.66 27.09 3.67
N PRO A 13 -14.81 27.41 4.97
CA PRO A 13 -13.84 27.03 6.00
C PRO A 13 -13.57 25.51 6.01
N ARG A 14 -12.31 25.11 6.17
CA ARG A 14 -11.90 23.69 6.18
C ARG A 14 -12.72 22.91 7.20
N ARG A 15 -13.48 21.92 6.73
CA ARG A 15 -14.11 20.94 7.61
C ARG A 15 -13.09 19.86 7.97
N ARG A 16 -12.96 19.59 9.28
CA ARG A 16 -12.09 18.52 9.83
C ARG A 16 -12.31 17.23 9.03
N ALA A 17 -11.22 16.50 8.72
CA ALA A 17 -11.20 15.30 7.90
C ALA A 17 -12.51 14.48 7.98
N ASN A 18 -13.19 14.37 6.85
CA ASN A 18 -14.53 13.84 6.71
C ASN A 18 -14.61 12.47 7.40
N LYS A 19 -15.31 12.36 8.55
CA LYS A 19 -15.46 11.11 9.34
C LYS A 19 -16.40 10.08 8.65
N ARG A 20 -16.50 10.09 7.33
CA ARG A 20 -17.31 9.12 6.59
C ARG A 20 -16.68 7.73 6.73
N ARG A 21 -17.51 6.74 7.07
CA ARG A 21 -17.24 5.31 6.87
C ARG A 21 -17.28 5.03 5.37
N GLY A 22 -16.41 4.14 4.91
CA GLY A 22 -16.27 3.80 3.49
C GLY A 22 -14.86 4.03 2.96
N ARG A 23 -14.63 3.53 1.75
CA ARG A 23 -13.32 3.58 1.08
C ARG A 23 -12.93 5.02 0.78
N GLY A 24 -11.67 5.35 1.03
CA GLY A 24 -11.13 6.66 0.68
C GLY A 24 -10.94 6.80 -0.83
N THR A 25 -11.07 8.02 -1.35
CA THR A 25 -10.68 8.40 -2.71
C THR A 25 -9.84 9.67 -2.63
N TYR A 26 -9.05 9.98 -3.66
CA TYR A 26 -8.26 11.23 -3.72
C TYR A 26 -9.13 12.49 -3.56
N ALA A 27 -10.34 12.47 -4.12
CA ALA A 27 -11.35 13.53 -4.01
C ALA A 27 -11.89 13.71 -2.58
N ASN A 28 -11.89 12.65 -1.76
CA ASN A 28 -12.36 12.69 -0.37
C ASN A 28 -11.22 12.93 0.64
N ASP A 29 -10.06 13.43 0.20
CA ASP A 29 -8.84 13.65 1.00
C ASP A 29 -8.33 12.40 1.74
N ARG A 30 -8.64 11.22 1.19
CA ARG A 30 -8.20 9.92 1.70
C ARG A 30 -7.76 9.04 0.53
N PRO A 31 -6.70 9.40 -0.20
CA PRO A 31 -6.20 8.55 -1.28
C PRO A 31 -5.93 7.13 -0.75
N PRO A 32 -6.44 6.09 -1.43
CA PRO A 32 -6.16 4.71 -1.05
C PRO A 32 -4.68 4.38 -1.24
N ILE A 33 -4.19 3.50 -0.37
CA ILE A 33 -2.87 2.90 -0.49
C ILE A 33 -3.10 1.41 -0.66
N ILE A 34 -2.63 0.86 -1.77
CA ILE A 34 -2.61 -0.58 -2.03
C ILE A 34 -1.22 -1.08 -1.64
N GLY A 35 -1.16 -2.16 -0.87
CA GLY A 35 0.09 -2.75 -0.41
C GLY A 35 0.13 -4.24 -0.68
N VAL A 36 1.29 -4.72 -1.12
CA VAL A 36 1.60 -6.14 -1.31
C VAL A 36 2.85 -6.48 -0.51
N VAL A 37 2.90 -7.70 0.02
CA VAL A 37 4.07 -8.26 0.69
C VAL A 37 4.42 -9.60 0.07
N SER A 38 5.66 -9.76 -0.35
CA SER A 38 6.19 -11.07 -0.74
C SER A 38 6.45 -11.88 0.52
N ARG A 39 5.92 -13.11 0.57
CA ARG A 39 6.14 -14.01 1.71
C ARG A 39 7.52 -14.66 1.68
N ASP A 40 8.09 -14.84 0.49
CA ASP A 40 9.41 -15.46 0.34
C ASP A 40 10.53 -14.51 0.75
N THR A 41 10.42 -13.23 0.39
CA THR A 41 11.47 -12.23 0.65
C THR A 41 11.16 -11.36 1.87
N GLY A 42 9.88 -11.24 2.25
CA GLY A 42 9.40 -10.29 3.25
C GLY A 42 9.36 -8.85 2.75
N GLU A 43 9.57 -8.61 1.45
CA GLU A 43 9.59 -7.27 0.86
C GLU A 43 8.19 -6.70 0.67
N TYR A 44 8.05 -5.43 0.97
CA TYR A 44 6.81 -4.67 0.80
C TYR A 44 6.86 -3.80 -0.46
N ARG A 45 5.70 -3.67 -1.11
CA ARG A 45 5.46 -2.70 -2.19
C ARG A 45 4.16 -1.96 -1.94
N TYR A 46 4.15 -0.65 -2.15
CA TYR A 46 2.99 0.20 -1.97
C TYR A 46 2.72 1.10 -3.17
N TRP A 47 1.43 1.33 -3.43
CA TRP A 47 0.96 2.25 -4.46
C TRP A 47 -0.07 3.20 -3.83
N VAL A 48 0.20 4.51 -3.94
CA VAL A 48 -0.82 5.53 -3.67
C VAL A 48 -1.68 5.65 -4.93
N ALA A 49 -2.92 5.17 -4.84
CA ALA A 49 -3.85 5.15 -5.96
C ALA A 49 -4.88 6.27 -5.85
N GLU A 50 -5.50 6.61 -6.97
CA GLU A 50 -6.62 7.56 -6.99
C GLU A 50 -7.91 6.92 -6.47
N HIS A 51 -8.09 5.64 -6.83
CA HIS A 51 -9.24 4.80 -6.49
C HIS A 51 -8.77 3.44 -5.94
N ALA A 52 -9.67 2.75 -5.24
CA ALA A 52 -9.45 1.39 -4.75
C ALA A 52 -10.55 0.45 -5.25
N ASP A 53 -10.94 0.65 -6.50
CA ASP A 53 -11.86 -0.23 -7.20
C ASP A 53 -11.14 -1.44 -7.80
N ARG A 54 -11.93 -2.33 -8.38
CA ARG A 54 -11.46 -3.58 -8.97
C ARG A 54 -10.54 -3.35 -10.17
N ALA A 55 -10.85 -2.37 -11.01
CA ALA A 55 -10.05 -2.09 -12.20
C ALA A 55 -8.64 -1.62 -11.81
N THR A 56 -8.56 -0.68 -10.87
CA THR A 56 -7.30 -0.17 -10.33
C THR A 56 -6.49 -1.28 -9.66
N SER A 57 -7.14 -2.09 -8.82
CA SER A 57 -6.47 -3.20 -8.11
C SER A 57 -5.93 -4.24 -9.10
N ARG A 58 -6.73 -4.61 -10.11
CA ARG A 58 -6.33 -5.57 -11.14
C ARG A 58 -5.16 -5.05 -11.98
N GLN A 59 -5.19 -3.78 -12.38
CA GLN A 59 -4.12 -3.18 -13.17
C GLN A 59 -2.80 -3.19 -12.40
N ILE A 60 -2.81 -2.74 -11.14
CA ILE A 60 -1.60 -2.73 -10.30
C ILE A 60 -1.02 -4.14 -10.13
N VAL A 61 -1.88 -5.13 -9.84
CA VAL A 61 -1.43 -6.52 -9.67
C VAL A 61 -0.89 -7.08 -10.98
N HIS A 62 -1.60 -6.89 -12.09
CA HIS A 62 -1.17 -7.33 -13.42
C HIS A 62 0.20 -6.76 -13.82
N ASP A 63 0.42 -5.47 -13.58
CA ASP A 63 1.64 -4.78 -14.02
C ASP A 63 2.85 -5.06 -13.11
N SER A 64 2.61 -5.45 -11.86
CA SER A 64 3.65 -5.51 -10.83
C SER A 64 3.96 -6.91 -10.31
N ILE A 65 3.07 -7.87 -10.52
CA ILE A 65 3.15 -9.22 -9.94
C ILE A 65 3.16 -10.24 -11.08
N ALA A 66 4.11 -11.16 -11.05
CA ALA A 66 4.23 -12.21 -12.06
C ALA A 66 3.02 -13.15 -12.00
N ALA A 67 2.32 -13.29 -13.13
CA ALA A 67 1.17 -14.19 -13.25
C ALA A 67 1.52 -15.67 -13.03
N ASP A 68 2.73 -16.05 -13.46
CA ASP A 68 3.25 -17.41 -13.35
C ASP A 68 4.15 -17.55 -12.11
N GLY A 69 4.06 -18.69 -11.44
CA GLY A 69 4.88 -19.01 -10.28
C GLY A 69 4.54 -18.23 -9.00
N THR A 70 3.47 -17.42 -8.99
CA THR A 70 3.04 -16.66 -7.80
C THR A 70 1.63 -17.08 -7.38
N PHE A 71 1.44 -17.30 -6.07
CA PHE A 71 0.11 -17.37 -5.46
C PHE A 71 -0.20 -16.06 -4.74
N PHE A 72 -1.35 -15.46 -5.08
CA PHE A 72 -1.78 -14.19 -4.50
C PHE A 72 -2.86 -14.44 -3.44
N PHE A 73 -2.80 -13.75 -2.31
CA PHE A 73 -3.76 -13.92 -1.21
C PHE A 73 -4.37 -12.58 -0.78
N THR A 74 -5.70 -12.53 -0.62
CA THR A 74 -6.43 -11.33 -0.14
C THR A 74 -7.51 -11.69 0.88
N ASP A 75 -8.16 -10.67 1.44
CA ASP A 75 -9.44 -10.81 2.14
C ASP A 75 -10.60 -11.01 1.14
N GLU A 76 -11.84 -11.06 1.64
CA GLU A 76 -13.05 -11.25 0.83
C GLU A 76 -13.51 -10.02 0.04
N ALA A 77 -12.75 -8.92 0.04
CA ALA A 77 -13.23 -7.69 -0.57
C ALA A 77 -13.43 -7.85 -2.09
N SER A 78 -14.62 -7.48 -2.58
CA SER A 78 -15.05 -7.72 -3.97
C SER A 78 -14.21 -7.03 -5.04
N ASN A 79 -13.40 -6.03 -4.66
CA ASN A 79 -12.45 -5.40 -5.56
C ASN A 79 -11.23 -6.29 -5.89
N TYR A 80 -11.02 -7.37 -5.13
CA TYR A 80 -9.94 -8.32 -5.38
C TYR A 80 -10.37 -9.54 -6.20
N THR A 81 -11.65 -9.67 -6.54
CA THR A 81 -12.11 -10.81 -7.34
C THR A 81 -11.41 -10.83 -8.71
N GLY A 82 -10.64 -11.90 -8.98
CA GLY A 82 -9.94 -12.09 -10.26
C GLY A 82 -8.84 -11.07 -10.53
N VAL A 83 -8.17 -10.57 -9.48
CA VAL A 83 -6.98 -9.72 -9.63
C VAL A 83 -5.73 -10.49 -10.03
N HIS A 84 -5.69 -11.81 -9.79
CA HIS A 84 -4.57 -12.68 -10.13
C HIS A 84 -5.10 -14.05 -10.63
N PRO A 85 -4.41 -14.73 -11.58
CA PRO A 85 -4.83 -16.05 -12.06
C PRO A 85 -4.84 -17.13 -10.98
N GLN A 86 -3.85 -17.11 -10.08
CA GLN A 86 -3.74 -17.98 -8.92
C GLN A 86 -4.03 -17.17 -7.66
N HIS A 87 -5.25 -17.25 -7.14
CA HIS A 87 -5.76 -16.36 -6.09
C HIS A 87 -6.51 -17.12 -5.00
N GLY A 88 -6.07 -16.98 -3.75
CA GLY A 88 -6.79 -17.44 -2.56
C GLY A 88 -7.36 -16.27 -1.75
N THR A 89 -8.49 -16.51 -1.09
CA THR A 89 -9.18 -15.50 -0.28
C THR A 89 -9.59 -16.07 1.07
N VAL A 90 -9.48 -15.27 2.12
CA VAL A 90 -10.12 -15.57 3.42
C VAL A 90 -11.41 -14.77 3.59
N CYS A 91 -12.38 -15.33 4.33
CA CYS A 91 -13.65 -14.67 4.63
C CYS A 91 -13.81 -14.33 6.13
N HIS A 92 -13.37 -13.13 6.53
CA HIS A 92 -13.45 -12.65 7.92
C HIS A 92 -14.88 -12.57 8.44
N SER A 93 -15.85 -12.22 7.58
CA SER A 93 -17.28 -12.20 7.93
C SER A 93 -17.86 -13.57 8.29
N GLN A 94 -17.21 -14.66 7.87
CA GLN A 94 -17.54 -16.03 8.26
C GLN A 94 -16.66 -16.54 9.42
N GLY A 95 -15.83 -15.69 10.02
CA GLY A 95 -14.89 -16.07 11.07
C GLY A 95 -13.67 -16.83 10.54
N GLU A 96 -13.45 -16.83 9.23
CA GLU A 96 -12.31 -17.48 8.58
C GLU A 96 -11.15 -16.48 8.47
N TRP A 97 -10.20 -16.57 9.39
CA TRP A 97 -9.03 -15.67 9.44
C TRP A 97 -7.79 -16.22 8.73
N ALA A 98 -7.73 -17.54 8.58
CA ALA A 98 -6.67 -18.23 7.88
C ALA A 98 -7.15 -19.64 7.46
N ARG A 99 -6.81 -20.08 6.25
CA ARG A 99 -7.16 -21.42 5.74
C ARG A 99 -5.94 -22.27 5.46
N ASP A 100 -6.10 -23.55 5.73
CA ASP A 100 -5.23 -24.65 5.37
C ASP A 100 -5.89 -25.34 4.17
N ASP A 101 -5.43 -25.03 2.95
CA ASP A 101 -6.10 -25.52 1.74
C ASP A 101 -5.64 -26.95 1.38
N ASP A 102 -4.50 -27.45 1.92
CA ASP A 102 -3.95 -28.77 1.63
C ASP A 102 -4.03 -29.78 2.80
N GLY A 103 -4.40 -29.32 3.99
CA GLY A 103 -4.60 -30.13 5.18
C GLY A 103 -3.31 -30.52 5.90
N ASP A 104 -2.18 -29.87 5.62
CA ASP A 104 -0.88 -30.16 6.25
C ASP A 104 -0.73 -29.57 7.67
N GLY A 105 -1.73 -28.80 8.13
CA GLY A 105 -1.76 -28.12 9.41
C GLY A 105 -1.14 -26.72 9.41
N ARG A 106 -0.58 -26.26 8.29
CA ARG A 106 -0.21 -24.87 8.04
C ARG A 106 -1.41 -24.14 7.43
N ARG A 107 -1.45 -22.82 7.59
CA ARG A 107 -2.54 -22.02 7.05
C ARG A 107 -1.97 -21.03 6.06
N GLU A 108 -1.91 -21.40 4.78
CA GLU A 108 -1.27 -20.63 3.72
C GLU A 108 -2.12 -19.41 3.37
N VAL A 109 -3.45 -19.53 3.38
CA VAL A 109 -4.31 -18.44 2.90
C VAL A 109 -4.65 -17.52 4.07
N HIS A 110 -4.06 -16.32 4.10
CA HIS A 110 -4.37 -15.25 5.08
C HIS A 110 -3.81 -13.89 4.64
N CYS A 111 -4.29 -12.80 5.24
CA CYS A 111 -3.84 -11.43 4.96
C CYS A 111 -3.11 -10.72 6.13
N ASN A 112 -2.85 -11.41 7.24
CA ASN A 112 -2.24 -10.84 8.46
C ASN A 112 -0.98 -9.99 8.23
N SER A 113 -0.08 -10.41 7.32
CA SER A 113 1.15 -9.67 7.02
C SER A 113 0.84 -8.26 6.47
N CYS A 114 -0.15 -8.15 5.56
CA CYS A 114 -0.60 -6.88 5.02
C CYS A 114 -1.30 -6.03 6.08
N GLU A 115 -2.10 -6.64 6.96
CA GLU A 115 -2.77 -5.91 8.05
C GLU A 115 -1.77 -5.28 9.03
N GLY A 116 -0.78 -6.07 9.46
CA GLY A 116 0.32 -5.61 10.32
C GLY A 116 1.13 -4.48 9.67
N ALA A 117 1.48 -4.66 8.39
CA ALA A 117 2.22 -3.64 7.65
C ALA A 117 1.42 -2.35 7.45
N GLY A 118 0.11 -2.46 7.18
CA GLY A 118 -0.79 -1.32 7.14
C GLY A 118 -0.89 -0.59 8.49
N ALA A 119 -0.85 -1.32 9.61
CA ALA A 119 -0.80 -0.71 10.93
C ALA A 119 0.52 0.04 11.18
N ALA A 120 1.65 -0.54 10.77
CA ALA A 120 2.96 0.11 10.85
C ALA A 120 3.03 1.40 10.01
N LEU A 121 2.56 1.36 8.76
CA LEU A 121 2.48 2.53 7.89
C LEU A 121 1.61 3.63 8.50
N ARG A 122 0.44 3.29 9.05
CA ARG A 122 -0.42 4.26 9.74
C ARG A 122 0.28 4.91 10.94
N THR A 123 1.06 4.13 11.70
CA THR A 123 1.84 4.66 12.83
C THR A 123 2.93 5.61 12.36
N PHE A 124 3.67 5.26 11.31
CA PHE A 124 4.66 6.13 10.67
C PHE A 124 4.03 7.47 10.23
N LEU A 125 2.93 7.44 9.48
CA LEU A 125 2.27 8.65 8.96
C LEU A 125 1.71 9.55 10.09
N ARG A 126 1.39 8.99 11.26
CA ARG A 126 0.91 9.78 12.42
C ARG A 126 1.96 10.72 13.00
N VAL A 127 3.25 10.41 12.84
CA VAL A 127 4.36 11.25 13.34
C VAL A 127 4.30 12.66 12.74
N PHE A 128 3.90 12.77 11.47
CA PHE A 128 3.88 14.04 10.74
C PHE A 128 2.69 14.96 11.07
N ARG A 129 1.81 14.57 12.01
CA ARG A 129 0.65 15.35 12.49
C ARG A 129 -0.26 15.93 11.38
N GLY A 130 -0.26 15.29 10.21
CA GLY A 130 -1.11 15.66 9.08
C GLY A 130 -0.34 15.66 7.77
N VAL A 131 -0.40 14.54 7.05
CA VAL A 131 0.19 14.38 5.72
C VAL A 131 -0.63 15.17 4.69
N HIS A 132 0.08 15.82 3.76
CA HIS A 132 -0.54 16.43 2.60
C HIS A 132 -0.71 15.37 1.50
N LYS A 133 -1.93 15.24 0.94
CA LYS A 133 -2.25 14.15 0.00
C LYS A 133 -1.38 14.15 -1.26
N PHE A 134 -0.96 15.33 -1.73
CA PHE A 134 -0.09 15.46 -2.91
C PHE A 134 1.28 14.81 -2.69
N TYR A 135 1.82 14.91 -1.47
CA TYR A 135 3.12 14.33 -1.11
C TYR A 135 3.01 12.93 -0.50
N LEU A 136 1.80 12.36 -0.40
CA LEU A 136 1.62 11.07 0.28
C LEU A 136 2.47 9.96 -0.34
N ALA A 137 2.64 9.97 -1.66
CA ALA A 137 3.49 9.02 -2.37
C ALA A 137 4.94 9.05 -1.86
N GLU A 138 5.50 10.22 -1.58
CA GLU A 138 6.87 10.38 -1.08
C GLU A 138 7.01 9.83 0.35
N TYR A 139 6.03 10.08 1.22
CA TYR A 139 6.02 9.50 2.57
C TYR A 139 5.93 7.97 2.52
N VAL A 140 5.09 7.43 1.64
CA VAL A 140 4.92 5.99 1.47
C VAL A 140 6.19 5.35 0.89
N ALA A 141 6.82 5.97 -0.10
CA ALA A 141 8.10 5.51 -0.66
C ALA A 141 9.24 5.54 0.37
N THR A 142 9.26 6.56 1.23
CA THR A 142 10.20 6.65 2.36
C THR A 142 10.00 5.48 3.31
N PHE A 143 8.76 5.22 3.71
CA PHE A 143 8.41 4.10 4.58
C PHE A 143 8.80 2.75 3.95
N GLU A 144 8.41 2.51 2.69
CA GLU A 144 8.75 1.29 1.94
C GLU A 144 10.26 1.04 1.94
N THR A 145 11.04 2.08 1.61
CA THR A 145 12.50 1.98 1.55
C THR A 145 13.09 1.61 2.91
N MET A 146 12.62 2.27 3.98
CA MET A 146 13.10 1.99 5.33
C MET A 146 12.75 0.58 5.79
N THR A 147 11.53 0.12 5.51
CA THR A 147 11.05 -1.21 5.89
C THR A 147 11.82 -2.31 5.15
N ASN A 148 12.06 -2.14 3.85
CA ASN A 148 12.76 -3.13 3.04
C ASN A 148 14.28 -3.16 3.31
N ALA A 149 14.89 -2.03 3.66
CA ALA A 149 16.33 -1.96 3.88
C ALA A 149 16.82 -2.78 5.09
N LYS A 150 15.94 -3.13 6.06
CA LYS A 150 16.22 -3.79 7.35
C LYS A 150 17.19 -3.02 8.29
N ARG A 151 18.16 -2.29 7.73
CA ARG A 151 19.10 -1.40 8.41
C ARG A 151 19.27 -0.13 7.59
N ILE A 152 19.17 1.02 8.24
CA ILE A 152 19.43 2.32 7.59
C ILE A 152 20.92 2.63 7.71
N GLY A 153 21.58 2.80 6.56
CA GLY A 153 22.98 3.20 6.46
C GLY A 153 23.19 4.19 5.32
N PRO A 154 24.42 4.71 5.14
CA PRO A 154 24.71 5.75 4.14
C PRO A 154 24.24 5.40 2.73
N ALA A 155 24.40 4.15 2.29
CA ALA A 155 23.95 3.71 0.96
C ALA A 155 22.44 3.87 0.76
N VAL A 156 21.63 3.54 1.77
CA VAL A 156 20.17 3.70 1.72
C VAL A 156 19.80 5.17 1.64
N VAL A 157 20.43 6.01 2.46
CA VAL A 157 20.18 7.46 2.48
C VAL A 157 20.56 8.09 1.14
N ILE A 158 21.73 7.73 0.57
CA ILE A 158 22.18 8.21 -0.74
C ILE A 158 21.17 7.84 -1.83
N ARG A 159 20.70 6.58 -1.85
CA ARG A 159 19.70 6.13 -2.82
C ARG A 159 18.39 6.90 -2.69
N MET A 160 17.94 7.19 -1.47
CA MET A 160 16.73 7.97 -1.22
C MET A 160 16.86 9.42 -1.67
N CYS A 161 18.03 10.04 -1.48
CA CYS A 161 18.25 11.45 -1.81
C CYS A 161 18.54 11.69 -3.30
N PHE A 162 19.23 10.76 -3.97
CA PHE A 162 19.80 10.98 -5.30
C PHE A 162 19.33 9.97 -6.37
N GLY A 163 18.50 9.00 -6.00
CA GLY A 163 18.07 7.91 -6.88
C GLY A 163 19.23 7.00 -7.29
N ASP A 164 19.00 6.11 -8.25
CA ASP A 164 20.04 5.22 -8.82
C ASP A 164 20.97 5.98 -9.80
N SER A 165 21.40 7.20 -9.43
CA SER A 165 22.37 8.01 -10.18
C SER A 165 23.80 7.52 -9.91
N GLN A 166 24.09 6.26 -10.23
CA GLN A 166 25.45 5.73 -10.32
C GLN A 166 25.47 4.74 -11.48
N HIS A 167 25.94 5.21 -12.64
CA HIS A 167 26.58 4.53 -13.78
C HIS A 167 26.22 5.24 -15.11
N SER A 168 26.91 6.36 -15.37
CA SER A 168 27.30 6.71 -16.72
C SER A 168 28.51 7.64 -16.63
N LYS A 169 29.68 7.07 -16.91
CA LYS A 169 30.78 7.62 -17.71
C LYS A 169 32.02 6.76 -17.50
N THR A 170 32.08 5.66 -18.24
CA THR A 170 33.34 5.17 -18.81
C THR A 170 33.16 5.15 -20.32
N SER A 171 33.72 6.17 -20.97
CA SER A 171 34.13 6.18 -22.38
C SER A 171 35.39 7.01 -22.44
#